data_AF-A0A3D5WN54-F1
#
_entry.id   AF-A0A3D5WN54-F1
#
_cell.length_a   1.000
_cell.length_b   1.000
_cell.length_c   1.000
_cell.angle_alpha   90.00
_cell.angle_beta   90.00
_cell.angle_gamma   90.00
#
_symmetry.space_group_name_H-M   'P 1'
#
loop_
_entity.id
_entity.type
_entity.pdbx_description
1 polymer ?
#
loop_
_entity_poly.entity_id
_entity_poly.type
_entity_poly.pdbx_seq_one_letter_code
_entity_poly.pdbx_strand_id
1 'polypeptide(L)' 'MPQIIPIKDLKNTAEISDMCHQAEEPIYVTKNGYGDMVIMSM' A
#
# COMPACT_ATOMS: atom_id res chain seq x y z
N MET A 1 -12.38 -4.43 1.97
CA MET A 1 -12.17 -4.54 0.50
C MET A 1 -10.73 -4.20 0.29
N PRO A 2 -9.92 -5.14 -0.25
CA PRO A 2 -8.48 -4.98 -0.30
C PRO A 2 -8.11 -3.74 -1.12
N GLN A 3 -7.36 -2.83 -0.49
CA GLN A 3 -6.85 -1.66 -1.18
C GLN A 3 -5.67 -2.05 -2.07
N ILE A 4 -5.65 -1.51 -3.29
CA ILE A 4 -4.59 -1.78 -4.27
C ILE A 4 -4.06 -0.44 -4.77
N ILE A 5 -2.77 -0.18 -4.55
CA ILE A 5 -2.10 1.05 -4.96
C ILE A 5 -0.94 0.77 -5.93
N PRO A 6 -0.60 1.68 -6.85
CA PRO A 6 0.61 1.56 -7.65
C PRO A 6 1.86 1.89 -6.83
N ILE A 7 2.99 1.25 -7.14
CA ILE A 7 4.27 1.43 -6.44
C ILE A 7 4.78 2.88 -6.42
N LYS A 8 4.32 3.72 -7.37
CA LYS A 8 4.68 5.15 -7.42
C LYS A 8 4.11 5.95 -6.24
N ASP A 9 3.03 5.47 -5.62
CA ASP A 9 2.37 6.15 -4.50
C ASP A 9 3.15 5.97 -3.20
N LEU A 10 4.05 4.97 -3.14
CA LEU A 10 5.01 4.77 -2.04
C LEU A 10 6.01 5.92 -1.87
N LYS A 11 6.03 6.90 -2.79
CA LYS A 11 6.88 8.09 -2.68
C LYS A 11 6.48 9.00 -1.53
N ASN A 12 5.19 9.05 -1.15
CA ASN A 12 4.73 9.83 -0.01
C ASN A 12 4.67 8.96 1.26
N THR A 13 5.81 8.80 1.92
CA THR A 13 5.93 7.87 3.05
C THR A 13 5.07 8.24 4.26
N ALA A 14 4.78 9.54 4.47
CA ALA A 14 3.91 9.98 5.56
C ALA A 14 2.46 9.51 5.34
N GLU A 15 1.90 9.79 4.17
CA GLU A 15 0.54 9.38 3.81
C GLU A 15 0.40 7.85 3.80
N ILE A 16 1.40 7.13 3.27
CA ILE A 16 1.39 5.65 3.27
C ILE A 16 1.51 5.09 4.68
N SER A 17 2.34 5.68 5.53
CA SER A 17 2.42 5.28 6.94
C SER A 17 1.05 5.43 7.61
N ASP A 18 0.39 6.56 7.46
CA ASP A 18 -0.94 6.79 8.05
C ASP A 18 -1.98 5.81 7.48
N MET A 19 -1.97 5.59 6.18
CA MET A 19 -2.83 4.62 5.49
C MET A 19 -2.64 3.19 6.05
N CYS A 20 -1.39 2.76 6.24
CA CYS A 20 -1.07 1.44 6.80
C CYS A 20 -1.52 1.28 8.27
N HIS A 21 -1.50 2.35 9.08
CA HIS A 21 -1.99 2.29 10.46
C HIS A 21 -3.52 2.31 10.55
N GLN A 22 -4.20 2.91 9.58
CA GLN A 22 -5.65 2.97 9.51
C GLN A 22 -6.28 1.74 8.83
N ALA A 23 -5.50 1.01 8.03
CA ALA A 23 -5.98 -0.16 7.33
C ALA A 23 -6.14 -1.36 8.27
N GLU A 24 -7.33 -1.96 8.28
CA GLU A 24 -7.61 -3.22 8.98
C GLU A 24 -7.18 -4.46 8.17
N GLU A 25 -6.94 -4.28 6.87
CA GLU A 25 -6.53 -5.31 5.92
C GLU A 25 -5.19 -4.92 5.25
N PRO A 26 -4.38 -5.88 4.76
CA PRO A 26 -3.15 -5.56 4.04
C PRO A 26 -3.41 -4.72 2.79
N ILE A 27 -2.46 -3.81 2.48
CA ILE A 27 -2.52 -2.99 1.28
C ILE A 27 -1.64 -3.63 0.20
N TYR A 28 -2.23 -3.92 -0.95
CA TYR A 28 -1.54 -4.54 -2.07
C TYR A 28 -0.92 -3.47 -2.97
N VAL A 29 0.32 -3.72 -3.40
CA VAL A 29 1.06 -2.83 -4.27
C VAL A 29 1.24 -3.46 -5.64
N THR A 30 0.97 -2.69 -6.69
CA THR A 30 1.17 -3.09 -8.09
C THR A 30 2.31 -2.34 -8.75
N LYS A 31 3.04 -3.02 -9.64
CA LYS A 31 4.09 -2.45 -10.48
C LYS A 31 3.83 -2.86 -11.93
N ASN A 32 3.67 -1.87 -12.81
CA ASN A 32 3.35 -2.07 -14.22
C ASN A 32 2.10 -2.95 -14.47
N GLY A 33 1.09 -2.85 -13.59
CA GLY A 33 -0.16 -3.63 -13.68
C GLY A 33 -0.11 -5.03 -13.07
N TYR A 34 1.04 -5.45 -12.51
CA TYR A 34 1.20 -6.74 -11.84
C TYR A 34 1.34 -6.57 -10.33
N GLY A 35 0.84 -7.53 -9.55
CA GLY A 35 1.09 -7.57 -8.10
C GLY A 35 2.59 -7.69 -7.81
N ASP A 36 3.09 -6.89 -6.87
CA ASP A 36 4.53 -6.76 -6.58
C ASP A 36 4.82 -7.04 -5.11
N MET A 37 4.09 -6.41 -4.20
CA MET A 37 4.26 -6.58 -2.76
C MET A 37 2.99 -6.25 -1.95
N VAL A 38 3.05 -6.48 -0.65
CA VAL A 38 2.02 -6.11 0.32
C VAL A 38 2.68 -5.32 1.44
N ILE A 39 2.02 -4.26 1.92
CA ILE A 39 2.48 -3.43 3.03
C ILE A 39 1.44 -3.40 4.14
N MET A 40 1.91 -3.35 5.39
CA MET A 40 1.10 -3.35 6.61
C MET A 40 1.82 -2.55 7.69
N SER A 41 1.07 -1.96 8.62
CA SER A 41 1.66 -1.50 9.88
C SER A 41 2.04 -2.70 10.77
N MET A 42 2.99 -2.49 11.69
CA MET A 42 3.40 -3.47 12.71
C MET A 42 2.51 -3.40 13.95
#